data_AF-A0A431HXD8-F1
#
_entry.id   AF-A0A431HXD8-F1
#
_cell.length_a   1.000
_cell.length_b   1.000
_cell.length_c   1.000
_cell.angle_alpha   90.00
_cell.angle_beta   90.00
_cell.angle_gamma   90.00
#
_symmetry.space_group_name_H-M   'P 1'
#
loop_
_entity.id
_entity.type
_entity.pdbx_description
1 polymer ?
#
loop_
_entity_poly.entity_id
_entity_poly.type
_entity_poly.pdbx_seq_one_letter_code
_entity_poly.pdbx_strand_id
1 'polypeptide(L)' 'MAQFDVCRNPNAGTATRVPYLLDVQHDLIAAFESRVIVGRCGAL' A
#
# COMPACT_ATOMS: atom_id res chain seq x y z
N MET A 1 -7.75 -6.48 3.30
CA MET A 1 -6.54 -7.10 2.74
C MET A 1 -5.80 -7.77 3.87
N ALA A 2 -5.18 -8.92 3.61
CA ALA A 2 -4.34 -9.60 4.59
C ALA A 2 -2.97 -8.91 4.70
N GLN A 3 -2.28 -9.07 5.84
CA GLN A 3 -0.88 -8.65 5.95
C GLN A 3 -0.03 -9.27 4.82
N PHE A 4 0.85 -8.46 4.22
CA PHE A 4 1.69 -8.76 3.06
C PHE A 4 0.98 -8.90 1.72
N ASP A 5 -0.29 -8.50 1.64
CA ASP A 5 -1.02 -8.45 0.39
C ASP A 5 -0.61 -7.22 -0.46
N VAL A 6 -0.64 -7.37 -1.78
CA VAL A 6 -0.26 -6.31 -2.71
C VAL A 6 -1.53 -5.77 -3.35
N CYS A 7 -1.79 -4.48 -3.17
CA CYS A 7 -2.89 -3.79 -3.84
C CYS A 7 -2.43 -2.76 -4.85
N ARG A 8 -3.34 -2.42 -5.76
CA ARG A 8 -3.14 -1.29 -6.68
C ARG A 8 -3.28 0.01 -5.91
N ASN A 9 -2.45 0.98 -6.24
CA ASN A 9 -2.56 2.32 -5.72
C ASN A 9 -3.82 3.01 -6.30
N PRO A 10 -4.84 3.34 -5.48
CA PRO A 10 -6.04 4.03 -5.97
C PRO A 10 -5.80 5.51 -6.25
N ASN A 11 -4.69 6.09 -5.77
CA ASN A 11 -4.38 7.50 -5.96
C ASN A 11 -3.82 7.73 -7.37
N ALA A 12 -4.64 8.29 -8.25
CA ALA A 12 -4.28 8.57 -9.65
C ALA A 12 -3.05 9.49 -9.82
N GLY A 13 -2.77 10.38 -8.85
CA GLY A 13 -1.62 11.29 -8.90
C GLY A 13 -0.29 10.61 -8.59
N THR A 14 -0.31 9.50 -7.85
CA THR A 14 0.91 8.76 -7.47
C THR A 14 0.96 7.36 -8.08
N ALA A 15 -0.14 6.84 -8.62
CA ALA A 15 -0.23 5.52 -9.25
C ALA A 15 0.77 5.33 -10.40
N THR A 16 1.13 6.41 -11.11
CA THR A 16 2.14 6.36 -12.17
C THR A 16 3.55 6.08 -11.63
N ARG A 17 3.90 6.62 -10.46
CA ARG A 17 5.24 6.43 -9.84
C ARG A 17 5.28 5.24 -8.88
N VAL A 18 4.13 4.90 -8.30
CA VAL A 18 3.93 3.85 -7.31
C VAL A 18 2.63 3.13 -7.66
N PRO A 19 2.66 2.17 -8.60
CA PRO A 19 1.44 1.49 -9.07
C PRO A 19 0.92 0.46 -8.06
N TYR A 20 1.80 -0.06 -7.21
CA TYR A 20 1.49 -1.11 -6.24
C TYR A 20 1.89 -0.69 -4.84
N LEU A 21 1.07 -1.16 -3.90
CA LEU A 21 1.07 -0.84 -2.49
C LEU A 21 1.17 -2.16 -1.74
N LEU A 22 2.25 -2.34 -0.98
CA LEU A 22 2.40 -3.51 -0.10
C LEU A 22 1.83 -3.18 1.26
N ASP A 23 0.88 -4.00 1.67
CA ASP A 23 0.28 -3.97 2.98
C ASP A 23 1.21 -4.63 3.99
N VAL A 24 1.77 -3.86 4.91
CA VAL A 24 2.65 -4.40 5.96
C VAL A 24 1.98 -4.39 7.33
N GLN A 25 0.74 -3.92 7.39
CA GLN A 25 0.03 -3.73 8.64
C GLN A 25 -0.39 -5.07 9.22
N HIS A 26 -0.09 -5.25 10.51
CA HIS A 26 -0.46 -6.44 11.24
C HIS A 26 -1.99 -6.50 11.44
N ASP A 27 -2.56 -7.70 11.35
CA ASP A 27 -4.01 -7.92 11.38
C ASP A 27 -4.67 -7.45 12.70
N LEU A 28 -3.90 -7.39 13.80
CA LEU A 28 -4.36 -6.85 15.09
C LEU A 28 -4.80 -5.38 15.04
N ILE A 29 -4.32 -4.62 14.04
CA ILE A 29 -4.61 -3.19 13.85
C ILE A 29 -5.45 -3.00 12.56
N ALA A 30 -5.93 -4.08 11.95
CA ALA A 30 -6.67 -4.02 10.67
C ALA A 30 -8.01 -3.26 10.75
N ALA A 31 -8.51 -2.98 11.95
CA ALA A 31 -9.74 -2.22 12.18
C ALA A 31 -9.56 -0.69 12.11
N PHE A 32 -8.32 -0.19 11.99
CA PHE A 32 -8.08 1.24 11.83
C PHE A 32 -8.33 1.70 10.38
N GLU A 33 -8.96 2.87 10.25
CA GLU A 33 -9.34 3.49 8.97
C GLU A 33 -8.11 3.90 8.12
N SER A 34 -6.93 3.99 8.75
CA SER A 34 -5.66 4.29 8.12
C SER A 34 -4.78 3.04 8.06
N ARG A 35 -4.25 2.72 6.87
CA ARG A 35 -3.39 1.55 6.65
C ARG A 35 -1.95 1.95 6.32
N VAL A 36 -0.97 1.30 6.96
CA VAL A 36 0.47 1.50 6.68
C VAL A 36 0.86 0.71 5.45
N ILE A 37 1.30 1.43 4.42
CA ILE A 37 1.57 0.86 3.11
C ILE A 37 2.92 1.36 2.62
N VAL A 38 3.73 0.46 2.05
CA VAL A 38 5.00 0.81 1.42
C VAL A 38 4.82 0.84 -0.10
N GLY A 39 5.15 1.98 -0.69
CA GLY A 39 5.19 2.18 -2.13
C GLY A 39 6.61 2.03 -2.67
N ARG A 40 6.80 1.23 -3.73
CA ARG A 40 8.07 1.25 -4.47
C ARG A 40 8.07 2.48 -5.38
N CYS A 41 8.85 3.50 -5.02
CA CYS A 41 9.20 4.57 -5.94
C CYS A 41 10.20 4.01 -6.97
N GLY A 42 9.93 4.16 -8.26
CA GLY A 42 10.85 3.73 -9.33
C GLY A 42 12.25 4.30 -9.11
N ALA A 43 13.28 3.44 -9.20
CA ALA A 43 14.67 3.85 -9.14
C ALA A 43 15.00 4.69 -10.39
N LEU A 44 15.40 5.95 -10.16
CA LEU A 44 16.24 6.71 -11.11
C LEU A 44 17.67 6.19 -11.01
#